data_AF-A0A959P283-F1
#
_entry.id   AF-A0A959P283-F1
#
_cell.length_a   1.000
_cell.length_b   1.000
_cell.length_c   1.000
_cell.angle_alpha   90.00
_cell.angle_beta   90.00
_cell.angle_gamma   90.00
#
_symmetry.space_group_name_H-M   'P 1'
#
loop_
_entity.id
_entity.type
_entity.pdbx_description
1 polymer ?
#
loop_
_entity_poly.entity_id
_entity_poly.type
_entity_poly.pdbx_seq_one_letter_code
_entity_poly.pdbx_strand_id
1 'polypeptide(L)'
;MKLIILFTFLFTSQFLVAQNIVINEIMASNDSTIYDEDGDAFDWIELYNNGLEQMNLEGYFLSDDSLNIEKWQFSNVVINPGEYLLVFASDNDTTMNYSHTNFKISASGEHTLTITYRKDGAKIDKLCISNYFESPNGMGEEAENLRDLTEVKKKSKIPNKYGLEQNYSDPLNPETVINYNLSDQGLINLKVYNVTGKEIIQLVNEEKSAHAYSVICDDGKFTSGNYFYTISAGNFIQTKKNDINKING
;
A
#
# COMPACT_ATOMS: atom_id res chain seq x y z
N MET A 1 27.76 -7.74 57.69
CA MET A 1 27.17 -8.62 56.67
C MET A 1 26.39 -7.74 55.71
N LYS A 2 26.89 -7.47 54.50
CA LYS A 2 26.21 -6.63 53.49
C LYS A 2 25.30 -7.54 52.65
N LEU A 3 24.00 -7.27 52.67
CA LEU A 3 22.98 -7.99 51.90
C LEU A 3 23.02 -7.46 50.45
N ILE A 4 23.42 -8.29 49.49
CA ILE A 4 23.38 -7.98 48.07
C ILE A 4 22.02 -8.45 47.55
N ILE A 5 21.14 -7.51 47.19
CA ILE A 5 19.86 -7.81 46.54
C ILE A 5 20.14 -7.95 45.04
N LEU A 6 20.04 -9.18 44.53
CA LEU A 6 20.18 -9.47 43.10
C LEU A 6 18.84 -9.17 42.41
N PHE A 7 18.80 -8.11 41.60
CA PHE A 7 17.63 -7.76 40.81
C PHE A 7 17.65 -8.59 39.51
N THR A 8 16.93 -9.71 39.48
CA THR A 8 16.72 -10.47 38.24
C THR A 8 15.79 -9.68 37.32
N PHE A 9 16.36 -9.12 36.26
CA PHE A 9 15.62 -8.47 35.19
C PHE A 9 14.99 -9.59 34.31
N LEU A 10 13.69 -9.84 34.47
CA LEU A 10 12.97 -10.71 33.53
C LEU A 10 12.87 -9.95 32.20
N PHE A 11 13.72 -10.30 31.24
CA PHE A 11 13.51 -9.91 29.85
C PHE A 11 12.31 -10.71 29.32
N THR A 12 11.12 -10.13 29.41
CA THR A 12 9.96 -10.64 28.67
C THR A 12 10.23 -10.41 27.19
N SER A 13 10.52 -11.48 26.45
CA SER A 13 10.53 -11.43 24.99
C SER A 13 9.12 -11.07 24.55
N GLN A 14 8.92 -9.87 24.03
CA GLN A 14 7.70 -9.57 23.30
C GLN A 14 7.77 -10.36 22.00
N PHE A 15 6.91 -11.38 21.88
CA PHE A 15 6.66 -11.99 20.59
C PHE A 15 5.99 -10.91 19.73
N LEU A 16 6.65 -10.51 18.65
CA LEU A 16 5.98 -9.83 17.55
C LEU A 16 4.89 -10.80 17.07
N VAL A 17 3.63 -10.37 17.15
CA VAL A 17 2.53 -11.11 16.53
C VAL A 17 2.79 -11.06 15.04
N ALA A 18 3.12 -12.22 14.47
CA ALA A 18 3.22 -12.36 13.03
C ALA A 18 1.86 -11.97 12.42
N GLN A 19 1.94 -11.21 11.33
CA GLN A 19 0.82 -10.74 10.55
C GLN A 19 0.12 -11.94 9.90
N ASN A 20 -0.89 -12.47 10.56
CA ASN A 20 -1.54 -13.72 10.13
C ASN A 20 -2.54 -13.52 8.98
N ILE A 21 -3.08 -12.31 8.82
CA ILE A 21 -4.05 -11.99 7.76
C ILE A 21 -3.45 -10.97 6.83
N VAL A 22 -3.47 -11.27 5.55
CA VAL A 22 -2.93 -10.43 4.48
C VAL A 22 -3.97 -10.25 3.40
N ILE A 23 -3.84 -9.15 2.66
CA ILE A 23 -4.57 -8.95 1.41
C ILE A 23 -3.85 -9.77 0.34
N ASN A 24 -4.50 -10.82 -0.15
CA ASN A 24 -3.94 -11.75 -1.12
C ASN A 24 -4.23 -11.34 -2.56
N GLU A 25 -5.46 -10.92 -2.85
CA GLU A 25 -5.82 -10.50 -4.20
C GLU A 25 -6.83 -9.37 -4.18
N ILE A 26 -6.79 -8.54 -5.22
CA ILE A 26 -7.80 -7.52 -5.48
C ILE A 26 -8.12 -7.56 -6.95
N MET A 27 -9.42 -7.52 -7.26
CA MET A 27 -9.91 -7.20 -8.59
C MET A 27 -10.76 -5.94 -8.52
N ALA A 28 -10.21 -4.85 -9.05
CA ALA A 28 -10.95 -3.61 -9.32
C ALA A 28 -11.48 -3.63 -10.75
N SER A 29 -12.67 -3.07 -10.97
CA SER A 29 -13.40 -3.13 -12.24
C SER A 29 -13.70 -4.57 -12.69
N ASN A 30 -14.22 -5.41 -11.80
CA ASN A 30 -14.56 -6.77 -12.17
C ASN A 30 -15.77 -6.81 -13.12
N ASP A 31 -15.56 -7.28 -14.36
CA ASP A 31 -16.62 -7.43 -15.35
C ASP A 31 -17.14 -8.88 -15.48
N SER A 32 -16.34 -9.90 -15.13
CA SER A 32 -16.71 -11.30 -15.43
C SER A 32 -15.98 -12.41 -14.68
N THR A 33 -15.12 -12.12 -13.68
CA THR A 33 -14.33 -13.19 -13.03
C THR A 33 -15.12 -13.90 -11.94
N ILE A 34 -15.62 -13.13 -10.97
CA ILE A 34 -16.41 -13.64 -9.85
C ILE A 34 -17.74 -12.88 -9.80
N TYR A 35 -18.80 -13.61 -9.48
CA TYR A 35 -20.15 -13.08 -9.31
C TYR A 35 -20.63 -13.35 -7.88
N ASP A 36 -21.47 -12.48 -7.35
CA ASP A 36 -22.13 -12.72 -6.07
C ASP A 36 -23.30 -13.72 -6.20
N GLU A 37 -24.13 -13.86 -5.16
CA GLU A 37 -25.28 -14.77 -5.17
C GLU A 37 -26.38 -14.41 -6.18
N ASP A 38 -26.48 -13.13 -6.55
CA ASP A 38 -27.49 -12.59 -7.46
C ASP A 38 -26.99 -12.58 -8.92
N GLY A 39 -25.72 -12.90 -9.13
CA GLY A 39 -25.06 -12.94 -10.43
C GLY A 39 -24.45 -11.60 -10.84
N ASP A 40 -24.28 -10.67 -9.89
CA ASP A 40 -23.67 -9.38 -10.12
C ASP A 40 -22.14 -9.46 -10.01
N ALA A 41 -21.45 -8.84 -10.95
CA ALA A 41 -19.99 -8.73 -10.94
C ALA A 41 -19.59 -7.47 -10.14
N PHE A 42 -19.22 -7.67 -8.88
CA PHE A 42 -18.64 -6.62 -8.04
C PHE A 42 -17.13 -6.73 -7.96
N ASP A 43 -16.48 -5.61 -7.68
CA ASP A 43 -15.08 -5.59 -7.26
C ASP A 43 -14.93 -6.44 -6.00
N TRP A 44 -13.78 -7.09 -5.87
CA TRP A 44 -13.56 -8.00 -4.77
C TRP A 44 -12.13 -7.96 -4.26
N ILE A 45 -12.02 -8.33 -3.00
CA ILE A 45 -10.79 -8.40 -2.21
C ILE A 45 -10.75 -9.80 -1.63
N GLU A 46 -9.62 -10.48 -1.77
CA GLU A 46 -9.36 -11.74 -1.12
C GLU A 46 -8.39 -11.53 0.03
N LEU A 47 -8.78 -12.01 1.22
CA LEU A 47 -7.89 -12.11 2.37
C LEU A 47 -7.39 -13.53 2.52
N TYR A 48 -6.15 -13.69 2.94
CA TYR A 48 -5.54 -14.99 3.21
C TYR A 48 -5.03 -15.08 4.63
N ASN A 49 -5.27 -16.22 5.28
CA ASN A 49 -4.64 -16.53 6.56
C ASN A 49 -3.32 -17.28 6.35
N ASN A 50 -2.20 -16.54 6.40
CA ASN A 50 -0.85 -17.08 6.29
C ASN A 50 -0.31 -17.64 7.63
N GLY A 51 -1.10 -17.50 8.71
CA GLY A 51 -0.77 -17.96 10.04
C GLY A 51 -1.02 -19.46 10.25
N LEU A 52 -0.57 -19.98 11.39
CA LEU A 52 -0.74 -21.40 11.77
C LEU A 52 -2.00 -21.67 12.62
N GLU A 53 -2.73 -20.62 12.99
CA GLU A 53 -3.94 -20.71 13.83
C GLU A 53 -5.15 -20.04 13.13
N GLN A 54 -6.36 -20.51 13.45
CA GLN A 54 -7.58 -19.86 12.95
C GLN A 54 -7.68 -18.43 13.47
N MET A 55 -8.20 -17.52 12.65
CA MET A 55 -8.37 -16.12 13.04
C MET A 55 -9.81 -15.68 12.91
N ASN A 56 -10.36 -15.10 13.98
CA ASN A 56 -11.65 -14.42 13.96
C ASN A 56 -11.44 -12.92 13.68
N LEU A 57 -12.10 -12.41 12.64
CA LEU A 57 -12.02 -11.01 12.23
C LEU A 57 -12.99 -10.08 13.00
N GLU A 58 -13.67 -10.56 14.04
CA GLU A 58 -14.48 -9.68 14.88
C GLU A 58 -13.65 -8.51 15.46
N GLY A 59 -14.03 -7.29 15.10
CA GLY A 59 -13.33 -6.06 15.51
C GLY A 59 -12.17 -5.66 14.61
N TYR A 60 -11.98 -6.36 13.49
CA TYR A 60 -11.15 -5.89 12.39
C TYR A 60 -11.94 -4.92 11.50
N PHE A 61 -11.21 -4.09 10.77
CA PHE A 61 -11.78 -3.19 9.78
C PHE A 61 -11.06 -3.32 8.44
N LEU A 62 -11.80 -3.08 7.37
CA LEU A 62 -11.30 -2.88 6.02
C LEU A 62 -11.60 -1.45 5.58
N SER A 63 -10.65 -0.80 4.91
CA SER A 63 -10.84 0.57 4.43
C SER A 63 -10.02 0.84 3.17
N ASP A 64 -10.64 1.48 2.19
CA ASP A 64 -10.06 2.15 1.02
C ASP A 64 -9.69 3.62 1.31
N ASP A 65 -10.01 4.15 2.49
CA ASP A 65 -9.76 5.52 2.89
C ASP A 65 -8.61 5.59 3.91
N SER A 66 -7.48 6.12 3.46
CA SER A 66 -6.28 6.32 4.29
C SER A 66 -6.49 7.24 5.51
N LEU A 67 -7.53 8.08 5.48
CA LEU A 67 -7.90 9.00 6.58
C LEU A 67 -8.92 8.38 7.54
N ASN A 68 -9.64 7.34 7.11
CA ASN A 68 -10.63 6.63 7.90
C ASN A 68 -10.36 5.11 7.87
N ILE A 69 -9.45 4.64 8.70
CA ILE A 69 -9.03 3.22 8.74
C ILE A 69 -10.07 2.27 9.37
N GLU A 70 -11.14 2.80 9.96
CA GLU A 70 -12.22 2.03 10.61
C GLU A 70 -13.52 2.06 9.78
N LYS A 71 -13.41 2.21 8.45
CA LYS A 71 -14.54 2.50 7.55
C LYS A 71 -15.58 1.39 7.49
N TRP A 72 -15.15 0.14 7.34
CA TRP A 72 -16.04 -1.02 7.29
C TRP A 72 -15.58 -2.08 8.29
N GLN A 73 -16.48 -2.52 9.16
CA GLN A 73 -16.16 -3.49 10.21
C GLN A 73 -16.55 -4.91 9.78
N PHE A 74 -15.64 -5.85 9.94
CA PHE A 74 -15.97 -7.27 9.77
C PHE A 74 -16.99 -7.73 10.82
N SER A 75 -17.91 -8.58 10.37
CA SER A 75 -18.75 -9.41 11.26
C SER A 75 -17.91 -10.51 11.94
N ASN A 76 -18.57 -11.39 12.69
CA ASN A 76 -17.93 -12.58 13.24
C ASN A 76 -17.66 -13.60 12.13
N VAL A 77 -16.51 -13.47 11.46
CA VAL A 77 -16.04 -14.37 10.41
C VAL A 77 -14.70 -14.97 10.80
N VAL A 78 -14.53 -16.26 10.57
CA VAL A 78 -13.32 -17.02 10.91
C VAL A 78 -12.64 -17.49 9.64
N ILE A 79 -11.33 -17.26 9.54
CA ILE A 79 -10.48 -17.77 8.46
C ILE A 79 -9.52 -18.80 9.08
N ASN A 80 -9.61 -20.06 8.65
CA ASN A 80 -8.70 -21.12 9.13
C ASN A 80 -7.30 -20.96 8.51
N PRO A 81 -6.24 -21.59 9.07
CA PRO A 81 -4.90 -21.57 8.49
C PRO A 81 -4.92 -22.02 7.03
N GLY A 82 -4.32 -21.24 6.13
CA GLY A 82 -4.24 -21.58 4.71
C GLY A 82 -5.53 -21.33 3.91
N GLU A 83 -6.59 -20.81 4.55
CA GLU A 83 -7.85 -20.50 3.88
C GLU A 83 -7.94 -19.03 3.44
N TYR A 84 -8.90 -18.77 2.56
CA TYR A 84 -9.16 -17.48 1.96
C TYR A 84 -10.55 -16.97 2.31
N LEU A 85 -10.73 -15.64 2.35
CA LEU A 85 -12.02 -14.99 2.49
C LEU A 85 -12.20 -13.98 1.35
N LEU A 86 -13.27 -14.17 0.57
CA LEU A 86 -13.69 -13.20 -0.44
C LEU A 86 -14.59 -12.12 0.18
N VAL A 87 -14.28 -10.87 -0.12
CA VAL A 87 -15.01 -9.68 0.31
C VAL A 87 -15.33 -8.82 -0.91
N PHE A 88 -16.61 -8.62 -1.20
CA PHE A 88 -17.07 -7.75 -2.29
C PHE A 88 -17.05 -6.29 -1.86
N ALA A 89 -16.41 -5.43 -2.66
CA ALA A 89 -16.45 -3.98 -2.50
C ALA A 89 -17.64 -3.40 -3.29
N SER A 90 -18.85 -3.65 -2.78
CA SER A 90 -20.09 -3.41 -3.54
C SER A 90 -20.91 -2.19 -3.09
N ASP A 91 -20.57 -1.58 -1.94
CA ASP A 91 -21.38 -0.51 -1.30
C ASP A 91 -22.77 -0.96 -0.80
N ASN A 92 -22.94 -2.27 -0.54
CA ASN A 92 -24.22 -2.85 -0.06
C ASN A 92 -24.26 -3.11 1.47
N ASP A 93 -23.10 -3.11 2.14
CA ASP A 93 -22.96 -3.28 3.60
C ASP A 93 -23.76 -4.46 4.19
N THR A 94 -23.52 -5.68 3.69
CA THR A 94 -24.21 -6.91 4.13
C THR A 94 -23.21 -8.05 4.36
N THR A 95 -23.53 -8.97 5.28
CA THR A 95 -22.69 -10.11 5.64
C THR A 95 -23.47 -11.43 5.70
N MET A 96 -24.67 -11.48 5.11
CA MET A 96 -25.61 -12.60 5.29
C MET A 96 -25.20 -13.86 4.51
N ASN A 97 -24.59 -13.72 3.32
CA ASN A 97 -24.05 -14.83 2.52
C ASN A 97 -22.59 -14.59 2.15
N TYR A 98 -22.30 -13.43 1.55
CA TYR A 98 -20.94 -12.92 1.35
C TYR A 98 -20.73 -11.65 2.15
N SER A 99 -19.46 -11.30 2.35
CA SER A 99 -19.08 -10.02 2.95
C SER A 99 -19.09 -8.94 1.88
N HIS A 100 -20.01 -7.99 1.98
CA HIS A 100 -20.09 -6.80 1.14
C HIS A 100 -19.74 -5.57 1.96
N THR A 101 -18.79 -4.78 1.50
CA THR A 101 -18.39 -3.55 2.18
C THR A 101 -19.39 -2.42 1.94
N ASN A 102 -19.26 -1.34 2.72
CA ASN A 102 -19.97 -0.07 2.52
C ASN A 102 -19.19 0.90 1.60
N PHE A 103 -18.37 0.36 0.69
CA PHE A 103 -17.61 1.12 -0.27
C PHE A 103 -17.38 0.32 -1.56
N LYS A 104 -16.90 1.01 -2.61
CA LYS A 104 -16.41 0.39 -3.84
C LYS A 104 -14.92 0.68 -4.01
N ILE A 105 -14.23 -0.17 -4.75
CA ILE A 105 -12.87 0.15 -5.19
C ILE A 105 -13.01 0.94 -6.48
N SER A 106 -12.43 2.15 -6.55
CA SER A 106 -12.48 2.87 -7.81
C SER A 106 -11.47 2.27 -8.80
N ALA A 107 -11.94 2.00 -10.02
CA ALA A 107 -11.14 1.47 -11.13
C ALA A 107 -10.04 2.42 -11.64
N SER A 108 -9.98 3.65 -11.14
CA SER A 108 -9.06 4.69 -11.60
C SER A 108 -8.51 5.49 -10.43
N GLY A 109 -7.25 5.90 -10.52
CA GLY A 109 -6.61 6.71 -9.48
C GLY A 109 -5.96 5.87 -8.39
N GLU A 110 -5.47 6.55 -7.36
CA GLU A 110 -4.65 5.93 -6.34
C GLU A 110 -5.46 5.55 -5.11
N HIS A 111 -5.59 4.25 -4.85
CA HIS A 111 -6.34 3.73 -3.71
C HIS A 111 -5.41 2.98 -2.79
N THR A 112 -5.65 3.08 -1.48
CA THR A 112 -4.94 2.27 -0.49
C THR A 112 -5.98 1.45 0.24
N LEU A 113 -5.93 0.14 0.08
CA LEU A 113 -6.67 -0.77 0.94
C LEU A 113 -5.86 -1.02 2.21
N THR A 114 -6.49 -0.96 3.37
CA THR A 114 -5.87 -1.25 4.67
C THR A 114 -6.78 -2.17 5.45
N ILE A 115 -6.22 -3.23 6.03
CA ILE A 115 -6.87 -4.02 7.07
C ILE A 115 -6.27 -3.66 8.43
N THR A 116 -7.12 -3.38 9.42
CA THR A 116 -6.69 -2.95 10.76
C THR A 116 -7.41 -3.72 11.86
N TYR A 117 -6.82 -3.74 13.06
CA TYR A 117 -7.45 -4.31 14.24
C TYR A 117 -7.73 -3.26 15.32
N ARG A 118 -8.98 -3.16 15.80
CA ARG A 118 -9.37 -2.10 16.75
C ARG A 118 -8.70 -2.20 18.11
N LYS A 119 -8.44 -3.42 18.62
CA LYS A 119 -8.02 -3.56 20.02
C LYS A 119 -6.64 -2.99 20.28
N ASP A 120 -5.82 -2.75 19.26
CA ASP A 120 -4.51 -2.09 19.35
C ASP A 120 -4.31 -0.97 18.31
N GLY A 121 -5.20 -0.83 17.32
CA GLY A 121 -5.04 0.13 16.24
C GLY A 121 -3.92 -0.26 15.28
N ALA A 122 -3.47 -1.52 15.32
CA ALA A 122 -2.45 -2.01 14.43
C ALA A 122 -3.00 -2.07 12.99
N LYS A 123 -2.23 -1.52 12.07
CA LYS A 123 -2.39 -1.82 10.65
C LYS A 123 -1.85 -3.21 10.45
N ILE A 124 -2.71 -4.12 10.07
CA ILE A 124 -2.34 -5.52 9.88
C ILE A 124 -1.75 -5.67 8.50
N ASP A 125 -2.34 -5.09 7.46
CA ASP A 125 -1.75 -5.07 6.12
C ASP A 125 -2.24 -3.84 5.35
N LYS A 126 -1.49 -3.42 4.33
CA LYS A 126 -1.78 -2.26 3.50
C LYS A 126 -1.32 -2.51 2.07
N LEU A 127 -2.23 -2.27 1.12
CA LEU A 127 -1.97 -2.43 -0.30
C LEU A 127 -2.35 -1.15 -1.06
N CYS A 128 -1.40 -0.59 -1.82
CA CYS A 128 -1.68 0.52 -2.73
C CYS A 128 -2.06 -0.03 -4.12
N ILE A 129 -3.28 0.25 -4.55
CA ILE A 129 -3.90 -0.22 -5.80
C ILE A 129 -3.47 0.66 -6.99
N SER A 130 -2.76 1.77 -6.75
CA SER A 130 -2.57 2.84 -7.74
C SER A 130 -1.82 2.48 -9.01
N ASN A 131 -1.04 1.39 -9.03
CA ASN A 131 -0.32 0.87 -10.20
C ASN A 131 0.05 -0.62 -10.01
N TYR A 132 -0.85 -1.45 -9.47
CA TYR A 132 -0.54 -2.85 -9.18
C TYR A 132 -0.61 -3.68 -10.49
N PHE A 133 0.57 -3.98 -11.08
CA PHE A 133 0.70 -4.78 -12.31
C PHE A 133 0.88 -6.28 -12.04
N GLU A 134 1.02 -6.68 -10.78
CA GLU A 134 1.12 -8.08 -10.34
C GLU A 134 0.06 -8.35 -9.27
N SER A 135 -0.51 -9.55 -9.21
CA SER A 135 -1.38 -9.91 -8.07
C SER A 135 -0.57 -9.85 -6.76
N PRO A 136 -1.17 -9.43 -5.63
CA PRO A 136 -0.48 -9.45 -4.35
C PRO A 136 0.02 -10.87 -4.05
N ASN A 137 1.24 -10.98 -3.55
CA ASN A 137 1.90 -12.27 -3.32
C ASN A 137 1.64 -12.83 -1.90
N GLY A 138 0.68 -12.24 -1.18
CA GLY A 138 0.37 -12.58 0.20
C GLY A 138 1.46 -12.21 1.22
N MET A 139 2.44 -11.39 0.84
CA MET A 139 3.47 -10.85 1.73
C MET A 139 3.17 -9.36 1.96
N GLY A 140 2.21 -9.08 2.83
CA GLY A 140 1.88 -7.71 3.26
C GLY A 140 3.08 -6.95 3.85
N GLU A 141 2.98 -5.62 3.91
CA GLU A 141 3.96 -4.80 4.63
C GLU A 141 3.88 -5.07 6.15
N GLU A 142 5.00 -5.09 6.89
CA GLU A 142 4.99 -5.34 8.35
C GLU A 142 3.93 -4.51 9.10
N ALA A 143 3.22 -5.17 10.02
CA ALA A 143 2.14 -4.55 10.78
C ALA A 143 2.65 -3.37 11.65
N GLU A 144 2.15 -2.16 11.39
CA GLU A 144 2.50 -0.95 12.16
C GLU A 144 1.50 -0.73 13.31
N ASN A 145 1.98 -0.66 14.55
CA ASN A 145 1.15 -0.37 15.73
C ASN A 145 0.97 1.15 15.94
N LEU A 146 -0.25 1.67 15.82
CA LEU A 146 -0.50 3.12 15.93
C LEU A 146 -0.41 3.64 17.38
N ARG A 147 -0.37 2.75 18.38
CA ARG A 147 -0.36 3.10 19.81
C ARG A 147 0.97 3.60 20.36
N ASP A 148 2.07 3.42 19.65
CA ASP A 148 3.39 3.91 20.07
C ASP A 148 3.59 5.42 19.79
N LEU A 149 2.53 6.09 19.32
CA LEU A 149 2.49 7.53 19.04
C LEU A 149 1.82 8.32 20.18
N THR A 150 2.32 8.19 21.41
CA THR A 150 1.95 9.15 22.47
C THR A 150 2.49 10.54 22.11
N GLU A 151 1.56 11.48 21.86
CA GLU A 151 1.76 12.94 21.89
C GLU A 151 2.84 13.58 20.97
N VAL A 152 3.02 13.10 19.75
CA VAL A 152 3.51 13.99 18.68
C VAL A 152 2.30 14.36 17.83
N LYS A 153 1.87 15.63 17.95
CA LYS A 153 0.87 16.32 17.13
C LYS A 153 0.55 15.54 15.84
N LYS A 154 -0.74 15.22 15.62
CA LYS A 154 -1.33 14.87 14.31
C LYS A 154 -0.64 15.69 13.21
N LYS A 155 0.45 15.17 12.66
CA LYS A 155 1.05 15.67 11.44
C LYS A 155 0.33 14.87 10.40
N SER A 156 -0.54 15.55 9.65
CA SER A 156 -1.16 14.97 8.47
C SER A 156 -0.12 14.13 7.73
N LYS A 157 -0.42 12.86 7.42
CA LYS A 157 0.45 12.01 6.59
C LYS A 157 0.56 12.56 5.15
N ILE A 158 -0.18 13.62 4.82
CA ILE A 158 0.07 14.45 3.64
C ILE A 158 1.49 15.01 3.74
N PRO A 159 2.36 14.76 2.76
CA PRO A 159 3.68 15.35 2.72
C PRO A 159 3.58 16.86 2.88
N ASN A 160 4.25 17.42 3.89
CA ASN A 160 4.20 18.87 4.12
C ASN A 160 5.05 19.68 3.12
N LYS A 161 5.58 19.01 2.09
CA LYS A 161 6.41 19.58 1.03
C LYS A 161 6.31 18.72 -0.21
N TYR A 162 6.39 19.36 -1.37
CA TYR A 162 6.72 18.67 -2.60
C TYR A 162 8.12 18.05 -2.51
N GLY A 163 8.33 16.91 -3.17
CA GLY A 163 9.64 16.27 -3.19
C GLY A 163 9.75 15.22 -4.26
N LEU A 164 10.94 15.07 -4.82
CA LEU A 164 11.34 13.98 -5.69
C LEU A 164 12.49 13.23 -5.02
N GLU A 165 12.32 11.93 -4.80
CA GLU A 165 13.29 11.13 -4.09
C GLU A 165 14.45 10.71 -4.98
N GLN A 166 15.58 10.42 -4.33
CA GLN A 166 16.76 9.91 -5.01
C GLN A 166 16.58 8.41 -5.22
N ASN A 167 16.52 7.99 -6.47
CA ASN A 167 16.51 6.57 -6.81
C ASN A 167 17.93 6.03 -6.84
N TYR A 168 18.04 4.75 -6.51
CA TYR A 168 19.21 3.92 -6.74
C TYR A 168 18.75 2.68 -7.48
N SER A 169 19.35 2.37 -8.62
CA SER A 169 19.03 1.14 -9.34
C SER A 169 19.50 -0.08 -8.55
N ASP A 170 18.57 -0.98 -8.27
CA ASP A 170 18.85 -2.28 -7.70
C ASP A 170 19.32 -3.24 -8.82
N PRO A 171 20.53 -3.82 -8.74
CA PRO A 171 21.03 -4.77 -9.73
C PRO A 171 20.22 -6.07 -9.85
N LEU A 172 19.39 -6.40 -8.85
CA LEU A 172 18.59 -7.64 -8.79
C LEU A 172 17.11 -7.41 -9.11
N ASN A 173 16.69 -6.14 -9.27
CA ASN A 173 15.35 -5.78 -9.70
C ASN A 173 15.42 -4.84 -10.91
N PRO A 174 15.05 -5.29 -12.13
CA PRO A 174 15.18 -4.49 -13.34
C PRO A 174 14.27 -3.24 -13.33
N GLU A 175 13.26 -3.22 -12.47
CA GLU A 175 12.31 -2.11 -12.39
C GLU A 175 12.88 -0.95 -11.56
N THR A 176 12.89 0.24 -12.16
CA THR A 176 13.28 1.47 -11.46
C THR A 176 12.02 2.17 -10.96
N VAL A 177 11.78 2.21 -9.65
CA VAL A 177 10.61 2.92 -9.07
C VAL A 177 10.98 4.34 -8.67
N ILE A 178 10.33 5.37 -9.22
CA ILE A 178 10.50 6.78 -8.84
C ILE A 178 9.47 7.19 -7.78
N ASN A 179 9.94 7.61 -6.62
CA ASN A 179 9.09 8.12 -5.54
C ASN A 179 9.05 9.66 -5.55
N TYR A 180 7.87 10.23 -5.36
CA TYR A 180 7.67 11.67 -5.22
C TYR A 180 6.53 12.02 -4.26
N ASN A 181 6.51 13.24 -3.78
CA ASN A 181 5.60 13.74 -2.76
C ASN A 181 4.93 15.01 -3.27
N LEU A 182 3.61 15.14 -3.04
CA LEU A 182 2.82 16.33 -3.32
C LEU A 182 2.25 16.87 -2.01
N SER A 183 2.41 18.17 -1.77
CA SER A 183 1.82 18.82 -0.58
C SER A 183 0.42 19.37 -0.81
N ASP A 184 0.04 19.64 -2.06
CA ASP A 184 -1.28 20.13 -2.45
C ASP A 184 -1.74 19.43 -3.74
N GLN A 185 -3.05 19.54 -4.03
CA GLN A 185 -3.60 19.06 -5.29
C GLN A 185 -3.15 19.93 -6.46
N GLY A 186 -2.80 19.32 -7.59
CA GLY A 186 -2.52 20.05 -8.83
C GLY A 186 -2.07 19.16 -9.99
N LEU A 187 -1.89 19.78 -11.15
CA LEU A 187 -1.36 19.13 -12.34
C LEU A 187 0.13 18.80 -12.16
N ILE A 188 0.47 17.53 -12.35
CA ILE A 188 1.82 16.99 -12.16
C ILE A 188 2.37 16.55 -13.50
N ASN A 189 3.62 16.94 -13.76
CA ASN A 189 4.37 16.50 -14.91
C ASN A 189 5.65 15.81 -14.43
N LEU A 190 5.82 14.52 -14.70
CA LEU A 190 7.05 13.80 -14.43
C LEU A 190 7.62 13.27 -15.74
N LYS A 191 8.85 13.68 -16.06
CA LYS A 191 9.53 13.34 -17.30
C LYS A 191 10.94 12.82 -17.05
N VAL A 192 11.41 11.97 -17.95
CA VAL A 192 12.77 11.44 -17.94
C VAL A 192 13.53 11.94 -19.16
N TYR A 193 14.78 12.32 -18.96
CA TYR A 193 15.69 12.90 -19.92
C TYR A 193 17.00 12.12 -19.94
N ASN A 194 17.66 12.08 -21.09
CA ASN A 194 19.05 11.60 -21.17
C ASN A 194 20.05 12.70 -20.78
N VAL A 195 21.34 12.37 -20.80
CA VAL A 195 22.44 13.31 -20.49
C VAL A 195 22.54 14.52 -21.42
N THR A 196 21.92 14.47 -22.61
CA THR A 196 21.87 15.61 -23.53
C THR A 196 20.66 16.52 -23.29
N GLY A 197 19.83 16.22 -22.29
CA GLY A 197 18.58 16.94 -22.01
C GLY A 197 17.45 16.60 -22.98
N LYS A 198 17.58 15.54 -23.79
CA LYS A 198 16.49 15.06 -24.66
C LYS A 198 15.49 14.29 -23.81
N GLU A 199 14.22 14.66 -23.91
CA GLU A 199 13.11 13.92 -23.31
C GLU A 199 13.05 12.50 -23.91
N ILE A 200 13.04 11.51 -23.02
CA ILE A 200 12.94 10.09 -23.36
C ILE A 200 11.50 9.61 -23.21
N ILE A 201 10.86 9.93 -22.08
CA ILE A 201 9.49 9.55 -21.76
C ILE A 201 8.85 10.52 -20.77
N GLN A 202 7.54 10.65 -20.86
CA GLN A 202 6.70 11.28 -19.86
C GLN A 202 5.98 10.19 -19.06
N LEU A 203 6.26 10.12 -17.76
CA LEU A 203 5.72 9.10 -16.85
C LEU A 203 4.37 9.54 -16.25
N VAL A 204 4.22 10.83 -15.96
CA VAL A 204 2.99 11.39 -15.35
C VAL A 204 2.64 12.71 -16.02
N ASN A 205 1.35 12.91 -16.32
CA ASN A 205 0.81 14.16 -16.85
C ASN A 205 -0.68 14.35 -16.49
N GLU A 206 -0.98 14.44 -15.20
CA GLU A 206 -2.37 14.46 -14.71
C GLU A 206 -2.51 15.24 -13.41
N GLU A 207 -3.75 15.59 -13.05
CA GLU A 207 -4.04 16.17 -11.76
C GLU A 207 -4.01 15.09 -10.67
N LYS A 208 -3.26 15.34 -9.59
CA LYS A 208 -3.18 14.46 -8.42
C LYS A 208 -3.42 15.26 -7.15
N SER A 209 -4.00 14.61 -6.14
CA SER A 209 -4.19 15.18 -4.81
C SER A 209 -2.88 15.17 -3.99
N ALA A 210 -2.88 15.75 -2.80
CA ALA A 210 -1.71 15.77 -1.94
C ALA A 210 -1.43 14.38 -1.35
N HIS A 211 -0.37 13.70 -1.80
CA HIS A 211 0.02 12.37 -1.32
C HIS A 211 1.49 12.04 -1.63
N ALA A 212 1.97 10.91 -1.10
CA ALA A 212 3.23 10.29 -1.52
C ALA A 212 2.93 9.28 -2.64
N TYR A 213 3.75 9.29 -3.68
CA TYR A 213 3.50 8.61 -4.95
C TYR A 213 4.71 7.80 -5.39
N SER A 214 4.46 6.70 -6.09
CA SER A 214 5.49 5.85 -6.70
C SER A 214 5.09 5.52 -8.14
N VAL A 215 6.03 5.62 -9.07
CA VAL A 215 5.81 5.26 -10.47
C VAL A 215 6.96 4.42 -11.00
N ILE A 216 6.62 3.32 -11.65
CA ILE A 216 7.60 2.43 -12.27
C ILE A 216 8.11 3.10 -13.55
N CYS A 217 9.42 3.22 -13.62
CA CYS A 217 10.19 3.71 -14.76
C CYS A 217 10.83 2.49 -15.46
N ASP A 218 10.01 1.59 -16.00
CA ASP A 218 10.49 0.61 -16.99
C ASP A 218 9.45 0.36 -18.09
N ASP A 219 9.86 0.65 -19.32
CA ASP A 219 9.12 0.36 -20.55
C ASP A 219 9.99 -0.40 -21.57
N GLY A 220 11.14 -0.93 -21.14
CA GLY A 220 12.13 -1.56 -22.02
C GLY A 220 12.90 -0.61 -22.93
N LYS A 221 12.66 0.72 -22.89
CA LYS A 221 13.34 1.69 -23.78
C LYS A 221 14.61 2.30 -23.19
N PHE A 222 14.94 1.97 -21.94
CA PHE A 222 16.15 2.45 -21.27
C PHE A 222 17.34 1.52 -21.51
N THR A 223 18.45 2.07 -21.98
CA THR A 223 19.77 1.41 -21.98
C THR A 223 20.49 1.69 -20.67
N SER A 224 21.51 0.92 -20.32
CA SER A 224 22.36 1.25 -19.17
C SER A 224 23.01 2.62 -19.34
N GLY A 225 22.88 3.50 -18.34
CA GLY A 225 23.39 4.86 -18.42
C GLY A 225 22.82 5.82 -17.39
N ASN A 226 23.23 7.09 -17.51
CA ASN A 226 22.80 8.16 -16.62
C ASN A 226 21.54 8.80 -17.20
N TYR A 227 20.52 8.96 -16.38
CA TYR A 227 19.26 9.60 -16.73
C TYR A 227 18.91 10.68 -15.70
N PHE A 228 18.10 11.64 -16.12
CA PHE A 228 17.59 12.69 -15.28
C PHE A 228 16.08 12.64 -15.28
N TYR A 229 15.46 12.72 -14.11
CA TYR A 229 14.02 12.75 -13.98
C TYR A 229 13.62 14.07 -13.33
N THR A 230 12.67 14.75 -13.94
CA THR A 230 12.21 16.08 -13.55
C THR A 230 10.72 16.01 -13.26
N ILE A 231 10.35 16.44 -12.06
CA ILE A 231 8.95 16.65 -11.68
C ILE A 231 8.64 18.15 -11.69
N SER A 232 7.45 18.51 -12.17
CA SER A 232 6.87 19.84 -11.96
C SER A 232 5.44 19.76 -11.42
N ALA A 233 5.14 20.56 -10.41
CA ALA A 233 3.85 20.67 -9.74
C ALA A 233 3.57 22.14 -9.39
N GLY A 234 2.75 22.84 -10.18
CA GLY A 234 2.57 24.29 -10.03
C GLY A 234 3.91 25.03 -10.15
N ASN A 235 4.34 25.70 -9.08
CA ASN A 235 5.63 26.42 -9.02
C ASN A 235 6.82 25.54 -8.59
N PHE A 236 6.57 24.31 -8.16
CA PHE A 236 7.62 23.39 -7.75
C PHE A 236 8.21 22.70 -8.98
N ILE A 237 9.54 22.72 -9.10
CA ILE A 237 10.29 21.94 -10.09
C ILE A 237 11.49 21.31 -9.38
N GLN A 238 11.67 20.00 -9.52
CA GLN A 238 12.85 19.31 -9.01
C GLN A 238 13.38 18.32 -10.04
N THR A 239 14.69 18.27 -10.19
CA THR A 239 15.38 17.28 -11.03
C THR A 239 16.31 16.43 -10.18
N LYS A 240 16.35 15.14 -10.47
CA LYS A 240 17.24 14.16 -9.85
C LYS A 240 17.91 13.32 -10.93
N LYS A 241 19.07 12.76 -10.60
CA LYS A 241 19.86 11.90 -11.49
C LYS A 241 19.64 10.45 -11.06
N ASN A 242 19.40 9.54 -12.00
CA ASN A 242 19.43 8.09 -11.74
C ASN A 242 20.47 7.41 -12.64
N ASP A 243 21.12 6.39 -12.11
CA ASP A 243 22.06 5.55 -12.84
C ASP A 243 21.40 4.21 -13.11
N ILE A 244 20.82 4.05 -14.30
CA ILE A 244 20.14 2.81 -14.70
C ILE A 244 21.18 1.80 -15.17
N ASN A 245 21.20 0.63 -14.54
CA ASN A 245 22.07 -0.49 -14.91
C ASN A 245 21.21 -1.66 -15.41
N LYS A 246 21.04 -1.82 -16.72
CA LYS A 246 20.48 -3.04 -17.30
C LYS A 246 21.60 -4.06 -17.52
N ILE A 247 21.42 -5.26 -16.96
CA ILE A 247 22.24 -6.43 -17.30
C ILE A 247 21.72 -6.90 -18.65
N ASN A 248 22.48 -6.65 -19.72
CA ASN A 248 22.12 -7.16 -21.04
C ASN A 248 22.08 -8.70 -20.97
N GLY A 249 20.95 -9.30 -21.32
CA GLY A 249 20.87 -10.70 -21.71
C GLY A 249 21.56 -10.94 -23.05
#